data_AF-A0AAD9RXG1-F1
#
_entry.id   AF-A0AAD9RXG1-F1
#
_cell.length_a   1.000
_cell.length_b   1.000
_cell.length_c   1.000
_cell.angle_alpha   90.00
_cell.angle_beta   90.00
_cell.angle_gamma   90.00
#
_symmetry.space_group_name_H-M   'P 1'
#
loop_
_entity.id
_entity.type
_entity.pdbx_description
1 polymer ?
#
loop_
_entity_poly.entity_id
_entity_poly.type
_entity_poly.pdbx_seq_one_letter_code
_entity_poly.pdbx_strand_id
1 'polypeptide(L)'
;MTDDPTTHVNVLINSSIDEGDSGSHNNDDKERLLRPRNNFPSYSNEDVTVRFRNVNYNDISTYNIMESLSNRQSRRLNNEKINPGATNFLSSNYESLDYDPCENHLLQDEERKKGYKFVVKKNFARWFIFLLIGICTALIACFVDISIEQLSNVKYGYLKTYVDHCVVNKCLWLPYLIWLISNIIPVFIGAILVSYIEPVAAGSGIPQVKCYLNGIKVPRVVRIKTLAVKTIGVVCTVVGGLAGGKEGPMIHSGAIVAAGISQGKSTTFKKDLGIFKYFREDHEKRDFVSGGAASGVSAAFGAPIGGVLFSIEEGTSFFNQSLTWRTFFASMITTFTLNIVLSTYHGHPGDLSYPGLLNLGKFETIPYQVYEIPLFIT
;
A
#
# COMPACT_ATOMS: atom_id res chain seq x y z
N MET A 1 42.22 -59.40 27.51
CA MET A 1 42.93 -59.33 26.23
C MET A 1 42.30 -58.17 25.46
N THR A 2 42.80 -56.94 25.64
CA THR A 2 43.95 -56.34 24.90
C THR A 2 43.58 -56.20 23.42
N ASP A 3 43.47 -55.03 22.78
CA ASP A 3 44.16 -53.74 22.99
C ASP A 3 43.33 -52.58 22.43
N ASP A 4 43.43 -51.43 23.11
CA ASP A 4 43.28 -50.07 22.53
C ASP A 4 44.68 -49.65 22.01
N PRO A 5 44.81 -48.63 21.14
CA PRO A 5 45.33 -47.38 21.73
C PRO A 5 44.84 -46.07 21.07
N THR A 6 44.34 -45.17 21.95
CA THR A 6 44.80 -43.78 22.21
C THR A 6 44.79 -42.75 21.06
N THR A 7 44.31 -41.52 21.27
CA THR A 7 44.97 -40.52 22.14
C THR A 7 44.03 -39.44 22.73
N HIS A 8 44.21 -39.23 24.04
CA HIS A 8 43.71 -38.14 24.89
C HIS A 8 44.47 -36.81 24.65
N VAL A 9 44.00 -35.67 25.20
CA VAL A 9 44.63 -34.98 26.36
C VAL A 9 43.78 -33.80 26.88
N ASN A 10 43.41 -33.95 28.15
CA ASN A 10 43.19 -33.05 29.29
C ASN A 10 43.18 -31.51 29.16
N VAL A 11 42.15 -30.93 29.78
CA VAL A 11 42.09 -29.55 30.28
C VAL A 11 42.80 -29.50 31.64
N LEU A 12 43.88 -28.71 31.72
CA LEU A 12 44.57 -28.38 32.97
C LEU A 12 43.91 -27.17 33.63
N ILE A 13 43.46 -27.37 34.87
CA ILE A 13 43.19 -26.29 35.84
C ILE A 13 44.54 -25.93 36.45
N ASN A 14 44.92 -24.65 36.40
CA ASN A 14 45.96 -24.13 37.27
C ASN A 14 45.46 -22.86 37.96
N SER A 15 45.36 -22.98 39.28
CA SER A 15 45.21 -21.90 40.24
C SER A 15 46.58 -21.28 40.50
N SER A 16 46.71 -19.97 40.34
CA SER A 16 47.78 -19.19 40.95
C SER A 16 47.18 -17.90 41.50
N ILE A 17 47.11 -17.87 42.83
CA ILE A 17 46.95 -16.71 43.69
C ILE A 17 48.25 -15.91 43.58
N ASP A 18 48.14 -14.61 43.32
CA ASP A 18 49.15 -13.63 43.73
C ASP A 18 48.42 -12.45 44.39
N GLU A 19 48.88 -12.12 45.60
CA GLU A 19 48.43 -11.02 46.44
C GLU A 19 49.04 -9.68 45.98
N GLY A 20 48.27 -8.60 46.15
CA GLY A 20 48.79 -7.22 46.24
C GLY A 20 48.45 -6.33 45.04
N ASP A 21 47.40 -5.52 45.13
CA ASP A 21 47.50 -4.15 45.65
C ASP A 21 46.12 -3.47 45.59
N SER A 22 45.92 -2.56 46.52
CA SER A 22 44.71 -1.85 46.88
C SER A 22 44.33 -0.73 45.91
N GLY A 23 43.03 -0.62 45.56
CA GLY A 23 42.41 0.65 45.17
C GLY A 23 41.53 0.65 43.91
N SER A 24 40.26 1.04 44.09
CA SER A 24 39.40 1.66 43.08
C SER A 24 38.83 0.81 41.92
N HIS A 25 37.88 -0.09 42.22
CA HIS A 25 36.87 -0.52 41.24
C HIS A 25 35.49 -0.54 41.88
N ASN A 26 34.66 0.46 41.58
CA ASN A 26 33.22 0.43 41.87
C ASN A 26 32.37 1.22 40.84
N ASN A 27 32.96 1.63 39.71
CA ASN A 27 32.24 2.37 38.65
C ASN A 27 32.02 1.57 37.36
N ASP A 28 32.82 0.52 37.10
CA ASP A 28 32.75 -0.21 35.82
C ASP A 28 31.61 -1.23 35.75
N ASP A 29 31.10 -1.70 36.89
CA ASP A 29 30.01 -2.69 36.93
C ASP A 29 28.63 -2.07 36.66
N LYS A 30 28.47 -0.74 36.78
CA LYS A 30 27.23 -0.05 36.38
C LYS A 30 27.16 0.23 34.89
N GLU A 31 28.28 0.33 34.18
CA GLU A 31 28.31 0.57 32.74
C GLU A 31 28.04 -0.69 31.90
N ARG A 32 28.31 -1.89 32.45
CA ARG A 32 28.05 -3.17 31.76
C ARG A 32 26.58 -3.57 31.65
N LEU A 33 25.69 -2.96 32.42
CA LEU A 33 24.24 -3.25 32.38
C LEU A 33 23.44 -2.39 31.38
N LEU A 34 24.09 -1.46 30.67
CA LEU A 34 23.42 -0.51 29.76
C LEU A 34 23.64 -0.73 28.27
N ARG A 35 24.25 -1.86 27.84
CA ARG A 35 24.42 -2.16 26.41
C ARG A 35 23.42 -3.23 25.94
N PRO A 36 22.57 -2.95 24.93
CA PRO A 36 21.82 -4.02 24.26
C PRO A 36 22.77 -4.94 23.49
N ARG A 37 22.54 -6.26 23.57
CA ARG A 37 23.25 -7.27 22.77
C ARG A 37 22.80 -7.15 21.32
N ASN A 38 23.61 -6.51 20.48
CA ASN A 38 23.46 -6.60 19.03
C ASN A 38 24.17 -7.88 18.56
N ASN A 39 23.39 -8.90 18.21
CA ASN A 39 23.84 -10.08 17.48
C ASN A 39 23.60 -9.85 15.97
N PHE A 40 24.48 -9.12 15.28
CA PHE A 40 24.66 -9.21 13.82
C PHE A 40 26.07 -8.70 13.45
N PRO A 41 26.72 -9.27 12.41
CA PRO A 41 28.13 -9.06 12.13
C PRO A 41 28.42 -7.65 11.63
N SER A 42 29.42 -7.01 12.24
CA SER A 42 29.97 -5.72 11.86
C SER A 42 30.68 -5.82 10.50
N TYR A 43 30.19 -5.08 9.50
CA TYR A 43 31.03 -4.73 8.35
C TYR A 43 32.04 -3.67 8.80
N SER A 44 33.33 -4.01 8.65
CA SER A 44 34.46 -3.12 8.86
C SER A 44 34.45 -1.99 7.85
N ASN A 45 34.41 -0.75 8.34
CA ASN A 45 34.70 0.44 7.53
C ASN A 45 36.22 0.54 7.33
N GLU A 46 36.71 -0.02 6.23
CA GLU A 46 38.00 0.42 5.66
C GLU A 46 37.73 1.13 4.33
N ASP A 47 38.20 2.38 4.28
CA ASP A 47 38.38 3.27 3.14
C ASP A 47 37.16 3.84 2.40
N VAL A 48 36.53 4.85 3.02
CA VAL A 48 35.86 5.95 2.28
C VAL A 48 36.52 7.27 2.65
N THR A 49 37.45 7.74 1.81
CA THR A 49 38.06 9.07 1.97
C THR A 49 37.08 10.16 1.52
N VAL A 50 36.46 10.83 2.48
CA VAL A 50 35.67 12.06 2.23
C VAL A 50 36.59 13.27 2.39
N ARG A 51 36.88 13.98 1.28
CA ARG A 51 37.61 15.26 1.33
C ARG A 51 36.69 16.36 1.88
N PHE A 52 36.92 16.78 3.11
CA PHE A 52 36.37 18.03 3.62
C PHE A 52 37.22 19.21 3.16
N ARG A 53 36.58 20.21 2.53
CA ARG A 53 37.21 21.49 2.20
C ARG A 53 37.19 22.35 3.46
N ASN A 54 38.33 22.49 4.14
CA ASN A 54 38.49 23.38 5.28
C ASN A 54 38.16 24.83 4.86
N VAL A 55 37.14 25.42 5.47
CA VAL A 55 36.92 26.87 5.45
C VAL A 55 37.37 27.38 6.81
N ASN A 56 38.45 28.17 6.82
CA ASN A 56 38.96 28.82 8.03
C ASN A 56 37.88 29.74 8.60
N TYR A 57 37.46 29.46 9.83
CA TYR A 57 36.65 30.35 10.65
C TYR A 57 37.56 31.39 11.27
N ASN A 58 37.60 32.58 10.69
CA ASN A 58 37.79 33.84 11.39
C ASN A 58 37.13 34.92 10.53
N ASP A 59 36.31 35.75 11.17
CA ASP A 59 35.53 36.87 10.62
C ASP A 59 34.23 36.55 9.86
N ILE A 60 33.13 36.31 10.59
CA ILE A 60 31.79 36.62 10.07
C ILE A 60 30.97 37.30 11.16
N SER A 61 30.66 38.58 10.92
CA SER A 61 29.80 39.43 11.74
C SER A 61 28.33 38.99 11.69
N THR A 62 27.63 39.19 12.81
CA THR A 62 26.26 38.73 13.11
C THR A 62 25.16 39.24 12.16
N TYR A 63 25.49 40.14 11.23
CA TYR A 63 24.56 40.70 10.24
C TYR A 63 24.22 39.73 9.09
N ASN A 64 25.04 38.72 8.82
CA ASN A 64 24.85 37.84 7.66
C ASN A 64 23.87 36.66 7.89
N ILE A 65 23.56 36.34 9.16
CA ILE A 65 22.66 35.21 9.47
C ILE A 65 21.21 35.55 9.13
N MET A 66 20.79 36.80 9.37
CA MET A 66 19.42 37.24 9.12
C MET A 66 19.13 37.39 7.60
N GLU A 67 20.15 37.73 6.81
CA GLU A 67 20.07 37.76 5.35
C GLU A 67 20.02 36.35 4.73
N SER A 68 20.69 35.36 5.35
CA SER A 68 20.59 33.95 4.94
C SER A 68 19.19 33.33 5.20
N LEU A 69 18.46 33.84 6.20
CA LEU A 69 17.08 33.42 6.49
C LEU A 69 16.05 34.15 5.61
N SER A 70 16.35 35.38 5.18
CA SER A 70 15.55 36.17 4.24
C SER A 70 15.50 35.54 2.83
N ASN A 71 16.60 34.89 2.40
CA ASN A 71 16.70 34.28 1.07
C ASN A 71 16.01 32.90 0.91
N ARG A 72 15.12 32.50 1.82
CA ARG A 72 14.13 31.42 1.57
C ARG A 72 12.96 31.90 0.68
N GLN A 73 13.21 32.82 -0.24
CA GLN A 73 12.27 33.20 -1.28
C GLN A 73 12.35 32.17 -2.42
N SER A 74 11.25 31.42 -2.57
CA SER A 74 10.81 30.73 -3.80
C SER A 74 11.92 30.06 -4.63
N ARG A 75 12.14 28.76 -4.42
CA ARG A 75 12.78 27.89 -5.43
C ARG A 75 11.97 27.98 -6.72
N ARG A 76 12.28 28.95 -7.58
CA ARG A 76 11.95 28.93 -8.99
C ARG A 76 12.64 27.71 -9.58
N LEU A 77 11.84 26.81 -10.17
CA LEU A 77 12.31 25.73 -11.02
C LEU A 77 13.25 26.34 -12.07
N ASN A 78 14.55 26.04 -11.96
CA ASN A 78 15.48 26.34 -13.03
C ASN A 78 15.09 25.48 -14.23
N ASN A 79 14.62 26.12 -15.30
CA ASN A 79 14.51 25.51 -16.62
C ASN A 79 15.93 25.28 -17.15
N GLU A 80 16.55 24.15 -16.77
CA GLU A 80 17.79 23.70 -17.39
C GLU A 80 17.53 23.32 -18.86
N LYS A 81 18.44 23.74 -19.75
CA LYS A 81 18.40 23.44 -21.19
C LYS A 81 18.48 21.93 -21.43
N ILE A 82 17.49 21.44 -22.17
CA ILE A 82 17.19 20.01 -22.36
C ILE A 82 18.03 19.45 -23.50
N ASN A 83 18.93 18.51 -23.21
CA ASN A 83 19.59 17.69 -24.24
C ASN A 83 18.69 16.49 -24.59
N PRO A 84 18.25 16.33 -25.84
CA PRO A 84 17.47 15.17 -26.25
C PRO A 84 18.35 13.91 -26.17
N GLY A 85 18.01 12.98 -25.28
CA GLY A 85 18.70 11.69 -25.11
C GLY A 85 19.11 11.31 -23.68
N ALA A 86 18.95 12.20 -22.67
CA ALA A 86 19.26 11.81 -21.29
C ALA A 86 18.10 10.99 -20.67
N THR A 87 18.39 9.79 -20.18
CA THR A 87 17.46 8.93 -19.43
C THR A 87 17.08 9.51 -18.05
N ASN A 88 17.71 10.61 -17.64
CA ASN A 88 17.59 11.19 -16.31
C ASN A 88 16.32 12.03 -16.10
N PHE A 89 15.57 12.37 -17.15
CA PHE A 89 14.40 13.25 -17.06
C PHE A 89 13.15 12.59 -16.46
N LEU A 90 13.02 11.26 -16.53
CA LEU A 90 11.95 10.58 -15.79
C LEU A 90 12.21 10.64 -14.27
N SER A 91 13.48 10.52 -13.85
CA SER A 91 13.85 10.37 -12.43
C SER A 91 13.66 11.64 -11.58
N SER A 92 13.79 12.84 -12.15
CA SER A 92 13.74 14.08 -11.36
C SER A 92 12.35 14.44 -10.86
N ASN A 93 11.29 13.91 -11.48
CA ASN A 93 9.90 14.21 -11.13
C ASN A 93 9.31 13.26 -10.08
N TYR A 94 10.00 12.14 -9.80
CA TYR A 94 9.55 11.13 -8.85
C TYR A 94 10.50 11.11 -7.65
N GLU A 95 9.95 11.45 -6.49
CA GLU A 95 10.68 11.37 -5.22
C GLU A 95 10.54 9.98 -4.60
N SER A 96 11.46 9.61 -3.71
CA SER A 96 11.36 8.39 -2.91
C SER A 96 10.53 8.59 -1.64
N LEU A 97 9.89 7.52 -1.16
CA LEU A 97 9.31 7.44 0.18
C LEU A 97 10.44 7.28 1.20
N ASP A 98 10.37 8.04 2.30
CA ASP A 98 11.33 7.93 3.40
C ASP A 98 10.85 6.81 4.32
N TYR A 99 11.16 5.57 3.94
CA TYR A 99 10.71 4.38 4.69
C TYR A 99 11.55 4.13 5.94
N ASP A 100 12.84 4.39 5.88
CA ASP A 100 13.74 4.19 7.02
C ASP A 100 13.60 5.36 8.00
N PRO A 101 13.11 5.14 9.24
CA PRO A 101 12.98 6.22 10.20
C PRO A 101 14.37 6.75 10.59
N CYS A 102 14.57 8.07 10.49
CA CYS A 102 15.81 8.67 10.96
C CYS A 102 15.92 8.56 12.49
N GLU A 103 16.86 7.75 12.98
CA GLU A 103 17.17 7.55 14.41
C GLU A 103 17.84 8.78 15.06
N ASN A 104 17.15 9.92 15.03
CA ASN A 104 17.64 11.17 15.60
C ASN A 104 17.40 11.21 17.12
N HIS A 105 18.19 12.03 17.83
CA HIS A 105 18.04 12.24 19.28
C HIS A 105 16.61 12.67 19.66
N LEU A 106 15.93 13.42 18.78
CA LEU A 106 14.54 13.83 18.95
C LEU A 106 13.56 12.64 18.98
N LEU A 107 13.75 11.65 18.09
CA LEU A 107 12.92 10.45 18.05
C LEU A 107 13.14 9.62 19.31
N GLN A 108 14.41 9.43 19.71
CA GLN A 108 14.75 8.71 20.93
C GLN A 108 14.19 9.37 22.19
N ASP A 109 14.24 10.71 22.28
CA ASP A 109 13.64 11.46 23.39
C ASP A 109 12.11 11.34 23.40
N GLU A 110 11.48 11.30 22.22
CA GLU A 110 10.04 11.10 22.10
C GLU A 110 9.64 9.68 22.52
N GLU A 111 10.39 8.66 22.11
CA GLU A 111 10.17 7.27 22.52
C GLU A 111 10.39 7.06 24.01
N ARG A 112 11.45 7.67 24.60
CA ARG A 112 11.68 7.64 26.05
C ARG A 112 10.54 8.28 26.84
N LYS A 113 9.92 9.35 26.31
CA LYS A 113 8.74 9.98 26.92
C LYS A 113 7.46 9.16 26.73
N LYS A 114 7.39 8.35 25.67
CA LYS A 114 6.23 7.48 25.36
C LYS A 114 6.31 6.19 26.18
N GLY A 115 5.64 6.17 27.34
CA GLY A 115 5.55 4.96 28.16
C GLY A 115 4.77 3.80 27.52
N TYR A 116 4.83 2.62 28.13
CA TYR A 116 4.15 1.39 27.69
C TYR A 116 2.67 1.57 27.32
N LYS A 117 1.93 2.38 28.09
CA LYS A 117 0.51 2.68 27.83
C LYS A 117 0.28 3.31 26.44
N PHE A 118 1.22 4.12 25.96
CA PHE A 118 1.16 4.73 24.64
C PHE A 118 1.34 3.67 23.53
N VAL A 119 2.29 2.74 23.70
CA VAL A 119 2.56 1.67 22.74
C VAL A 119 1.34 0.77 22.56
N VAL A 120 0.69 0.38 23.67
CA VAL A 120 -0.54 -0.42 23.65
C VAL A 120 -1.66 0.34 22.91
N LYS A 121 -1.85 1.63 23.22
CA LYS A 121 -2.85 2.47 22.55
C LYS A 121 -2.56 2.63 21.04
N LYS A 122 -1.29 2.82 20.65
CA LYS A 122 -0.86 2.89 19.24
C LYS A 122 -1.20 1.57 18.53
N ASN A 123 -0.88 0.43 19.13
CA ASN A 123 -1.19 -0.88 18.56
C ASN A 123 -2.70 -1.12 18.40
N PHE A 124 -3.51 -0.80 19.41
CA PHE A 124 -4.96 -0.91 19.31
C PHE A 124 -5.52 -0.02 18.19
N ALA A 125 -5.01 1.21 18.08
CA ALA A 125 -5.41 2.12 17.00
C ALA A 125 -5.00 1.61 15.61
N ARG A 126 -3.85 0.93 15.47
CA ARG A 126 -3.49 0.26 14.20
C ARG A 126 -4.55 -0.76 13.81
N TRP A 127 -4.89 -1.69 14.71
CA TRP A 127 -5.93 -2.69 14.45
C TRP A 127 -7.29 -2.06 14.08
N PHE A 128 -7.67 -1.00 14.78
CA PHE A 128 -8.89 -0.25 14.47
C PHE A 128 -8.85 0.40 13.08
N ILE A 129 -7.72 0.98 12.66
CA ILE A 129 -7.56 1.52 11.31
C ILE A 129 -7.67 0.42 10.26
N PHE A 130 -7.04 -0.74 10.45
CA PHE A 130 -7.16 -1.89 9.54
C PHE A 130 -8.60 -2.40 9.44
N LEU A 131 -9.35 -2.44 10.55
CA LEU A 131 -10.79 -2.73 10.55
C LEU A 131 -11.55 -1.74 9.66
N LEU A 132 -11.31 -0.44 9.84
CA LEU A 132 -12.01 0.62 9.09
C LEU A 132 -11.64 0.60 7.60
N ILE A 133 -10.37 0.33 7.26
CA ILE A 133 -9.92 0.12 5.88
C ILE A 133 -10.71 -1.03 5.25
N GLY A 134 -10.85 -2.15 5.98
CA GLY A 134 -11.54 -3.32 5.49
C GLY A 134 -13.01 -3.03 5.14
N ILE A 135 -13.72 -2.38 6.07
CA ILE A 135 -15.13 -1.98 5.92
C ILE A 135 -15.29 -0.95 4.80
N CYS A 136 -14.51 0.13 4.79
CA CYS A 136 -14.64 1.18 3.78
C CYS A 136 -14.33 0.67 2.37
N THR A 137 -13.33 -0.21 2.21
CA THR A 137 -13.01 -0.82 0.92
C THR A 137 -14.16 -1.69 0.41
N ALA A 138 -14.76 -2.50 1.30
CA ALA A 138 -15.93 -3.33 0.96
C ALA A 138 -17.12 -2.47 0.54
N LEU A 139 -17.43 -1.38 1.27
CA LEU A 139 -18.55 -0.50 0.94
C LEU A 139 -18.38 0.18 -0.43
N ILE A 140 -17.15 0.58 -0.79
CA ILE A 140 -16.87 1.12 -2.12
C ILE A 140 -17.05 0.05 -3.20
N ALA A 141 -16.59 -1.18 -2.95
CA ALA A 141 -16.80 -2.29 -3.87
C ALA A 141 -18.28 -2.59 -4.10
N CYS A 142 -19.07 -2.66 -3.01
CA CYS A 142 -20.52 -2.83 -3.09
C CYS A 142 -21.19 -1.69 -3.86
N PHE A 143 -20.78 -0.45 -3.60
CA PHE A 143 -21.30 0.71 -4.33
C PHE A 143 -21.02 0.63 -5.84
N VAL A 144 -19.80 0.26 -6.23
CA VAL A 144 -19.43 0.08 -7.64
C VAL A 144 -20.26 -1.03 -8.28
N ASP A 145 -20.39 -2.16 -7.60
CA ASP A 145 -21.11 -3.33 -8.11
C ASP A 145 -22.60 -3.05 -8.32
N ILE A 146 -23.27 -2.55 -7.28
CA ILE A 146 -24.69 -2.19 -7.32
C ILE A 146 -24.95 -1.11 -8.38
N SER A 147 -24.05 -0.12 -8.50
CA SER A 147 -24.18 0.92 -9.52
C SER A 147 -24.09 0.36 -10.95
N ILE A 148 -23.13 -0.56 -11.19
CA ILE A 148 -22.96 -1.21 -12.50
C ILE A 148 -24.17 -2.08 -12.80
N GLU A 149 -24.64 -2.88 -11.84
CA GLU A 149 -25.78 -3.77 -12.01
C GLU A 149 -27.04 -2.99 -12.37
N GLN A 150 -27.38 -1.96 -11.59
CA GLN A 150 -28.58 -1.15 -11.82
C GLN A 150 -28.54 -0.42 -13.17
N LEU A 151 -27.41 0.22 -13.51
CA LEU A 151 -27.27 0.91 -14.79
C LEU A 151 -27.28 -0.06 -15.98
N SER A 152 -26.69 -1.25 -15.82
CA SER A 152 -26.69 -2.30 -16.86
C SER A 152 -28.08 -2.90 -17.04
N ASN A 153 -28.82 -3.15 -15.96
CA ASN A 153 -30.19 -3.64 -16.02
C ASN A 153 -31.11 -2.66 -16.74
N VAL A 154 -30.97 -1.36 -16.47
CA VAL A 154 -31.70 -0.32 -17.20
C VAL A 154 -31.31 -0.33 -18.69
N LYS A 155 -30.01 -0.33 -19.00
CA LYS A 155 -29.51 -0.32 -20.39
C LYS A 155 -30.01 -1.52 -21.20
N TYR A 156 -29.76 -2.72 -20.69
CA TYR A 156 -30.11 -3.97 -21.38
C TYR A 156 -31.62 -4.23 -21.36
N GLY A 157 -32.35 -3.77 -20.33
CA GLY A 157 -33.81 -3.85 -20.28
C GLY A 157 -34.49 -3.04 -21.38
N TYR A 158 -34.07 -1.78 -21.58
CA TYR A 158 -34.53 -0.98 -22.71
C TYR A 158 -34.13 -1.61 -24.04
N LEU A 159 -32.86 -2.00 -24.19
CA LEU A 159 -32.37 -2.56 -25.44
C LEU A 159 -33.12 -3.84 -25.84
N LYS A 160 -33.37 -4.76 -24.90
CA LYS A 160 -34.13 -5.98 -25.13
C LYS A 160 -35.54 -5.69 -25.64
N THR A 161 -36.24 -4.76 -24.99
CA THR A 161 -37.61 -4.37 -25.38
C THR A 161 -37.67 -3.83 -26.82
N TYR A 162 -36.70 -3.01 -27.22
CA TYR A 162 -36.62 -2.49 -28.59
C TYR A 162 -36.21 -3.56 -29.60
N VAL A 163 -35.31 -4.48 -29.24
CA VAL A 163 -34.92 -5.61 -30.10
C VAL A 163 -36.12 -6.50 -30.38
N ASP A 164 -36.85 -6.92 -29.35
CA ASP A 164 -38.00 -7.83 -29.48
C ASP A 164 -39.10 -7.23 -30.40
N HIS A 165 -39.39 -5.93 -30.25
CA HIS A 165 -40.34 -5.23 -31.12
C HIS A 165 -39.84 -5.06 -32.57
N CYS A 166 -38.54 -4.85 -32.77
CA CYS A 166 -37.96 -4.56 -34.09
C CYS A 166 -37.61 -5.82 -34.90
N VAL A 167 -37.45 -6.97 -34.25
CA VAL A 167 -37.26 -8.27 -34.93
C VAL A 167 -38.48 -8.61 -35.79
N VAL A 168 -39.69 -8.40 -35.27
CA VAL A 168 -40.95 -8.64 -36.00
C VAL A 168 -41.12 -7.64 -37.15
N ASN A 169 -40.79 -6.37 -36.90
CA ASN A 169 -41.00 -5.26 -37.84
C ASN A 169 -39.84 -5.04 -38.83
N LYS A 170 -38.81 -5.91 -38.85
CA LYS A 170 -37.60 -5.84 -39.70
C LYS A 170 -36.81 -4.52 -39.58
N CYS A 171 -36.85 -3.84 -38.44
CA CYS A 171 -36.20 -2.54 -38.22
C CYS A 171 -35.00 -2.62 -37.24
N LEU A 172 -34.08 -3.56 -37.46
CA LEU A 172 -32.92 -3.81 -36.60
C LEU A 172 -31.88 -2.67 -36.54
N TRP A 173 -31.92 -1.72 -37.47
CA TRP A 173 -31.04 -0.55 -37.45
C TRP A 173 -31.29 0.36 -36.23
N LEU A 174 -32.54 0.43 -35.74
CA LEU A 174 -32.92 1.24 -34.59
C LEU A 174 -32.32 0.73 -33.27
N PRO A 175 -32.49 -0.55 -32.86
CA PRO A 175 -31.85 -1.06 -31.65
C PRO A 175 -30.31 -1.04 -31.73
N TYR A 176 -29.73 -1.19 -32.94
CA TYR A 176 -28.29 -1.02 -33.13
C TYR A 176 -27.83 0.41 -32.79
N LEU A 177 -28.57 1.43 -33.27
CA LEU A 177 -28.28 2.83 -32.96
C LEU A 177 -28.45 3.15 -31.48
N ILE A 178 -29.51 2.61 -30.84
CA ILE A 178 -29.75 2.75 -29.40
C ILE A 178 -28.60 2.12 -28.61
N TRP A 179 -28.17 0.91 -28.98
CA TRP A 179 -27.02 0.25 -28.34
C TRP A 179 -25.76 1.10 -28.46
N LEU A 180 -25.45 1.60 -29.66
CA LEU A 180 -24.29 2.46 -29.91
C LEU A 180 -24.32 3.72 -29.05
N ILE A 181 -25.44 4.45 -29.02
CA ILE A 181 -25.60 5.66 -28.19
C ILE A 181 -25.47 5.32 -26.70
N SER A 182 -26.08 4.22 -26.26
CA SER A 182 -26.06 3.79 -24.86
C SER A 182 -24.66 3.41 -24.36
N ASN A 183 -23.75 3.03 -25.26
CA ASN A 183 -22.34 2.77 -24.93
C ASN A 183 -21.51 4.06 -25.00
N ILE A 184 -21.71 4.91 -26.01
CA ILE A 184 -20.91 6.15 -26.19
C ILE A 184 -21.11 7.13 -25.04
N ILE A 185 -22.34 7.36 -24.58
CA ILE A 185 -22.64 8.34 -23.54
C ILE A 185 -21.84 8.10 -22.24
N PRO A 186 -21.92 6.92 -21.59
CA PRO A 186 -21.18 6.68 -20.36
C PRO A 186 -19.66 6.70 -20.57
N VAL A 187 -19.16 6.15 -21.70
CA VAL A 187 -17.73 6.19 -22.03
C VAL A 187 -17.23 7.62 -22.19
N PHE A 188 -17.99 8.49 -22.87
CA PHE A 188 -17.65 9.89 -23.07
C PHE A 188 -17.55 10.64 -21.73
N ILE A 189 -18.52 10.43 -20.83
CA ILE A 189 -18.50 11.01 -19.48
C ILE A 189 -17.26 10.52 -18.70
N GLY A 190 -16.99 9.21 -18.71
CA GLY A 190 -15.83 8.63 -18.06
C GLY A 190 -14.50 9.17 -18.61
N ALA A 191 -14.41 9.30 -19.94
CA ALA A 191 -13.22 9.82 -20.62
C ALA A 191 -12.97 11.29 -20.28
N ILE A 192 -14.00 12.14 -20.23
CA ILE A 192 -13.87 13.54 -19.81
C ILE A 192 -13.39 13.63 -18.36
N LEU A 193 -13.99 12.85 -17.46
CA LEU A 193 -13.67 12.84 -16.04
C LEU A 193 -12.20 12.43 -15.81
N VAL A 194 -11.73 11.36 -16.47
CA VAL A 194 -10.34 10.93 -16.33
C VAL A 194 -9.37 11.91 -17.01
N SER A 195 -9.66 12.36 -18.23
CA SER A 195 -8.70 13.15 -19.02
C SER A 195 -8.52 14.58 -18.50
N TYR A 196 -9.61 15.24 -18.11
CA TYR A 196 -9.56 16.66 -17.71
C TYR A 196 -9.49 16.87 -16.20
N ILE A 197 -10.07 15.97 -15.39
CA ILE A 197 -10.14 16.18 -13.94
C ILE A 197 -8.97 15.51 -13.23
N GLU A 198 -8.72 14.21 -13.44
CA GLU A 198 -7.60 13.52 -12.76
C GLU A 198 -6.98 12.42 -13.66
N PRO A 199 -5.96 12.75 -14.48
CA PRO A 199 -5.38 11.80 -15.43
C PRO A 199 -4.65 10.63 -14.77
N VAL A 200 -4.25 10.78 -13.50
CA VAL A 200 -3.63 9.71 -12.70
C VAL A 200 -4.60 8.55 -12.43
N ALA A 201 -5.92 8.77 -12.57
CA ALA A 201 -6.92 7.73 -12.41
C ALA A 201 -7.02 6.76 -13.60
N ALA A 202 -6.36 7.05 -14.73
CA ALA A 202 -6.41 6.24 -15.93
C ALA A 202 -5.88 4.81 -15.72
N GLY A 203 -6.51 3.84 -16.38
CA GLY A 203 -6.15 2.43 -16.29
C GLY A 203 -6.49 1.79 -14.94
N SER A 204 -5.89 0.62 -14.66
CA SER A 204 -6.22 -0.15 -13.46
C SER A 204 -5.77 0.52 -12.16
N GLY A 205 -4.64 1.23 -12.13
CA GLY A 205 -4.08 1.74 -10.88
C GLY A 205 -3.09 0.79 -10.20
N ILE A 206 -3.04 -0.48 -10.59
CA ILE A 206 -2.13 -1.49 -10.02
C ILE A 206 -0.66 -1.07 -10.20
N PRO A 207 -0.20 -0.62 -11.39
CA PRO A 207 1.18 -0.18 -11.56
C PRO A 207 1.54 0.97 -10.61
N GLN A 208 0.62 1.91 -10.39
CA GLN A 208 0.87 3.04 -9.52
C GLN A 208 0.92 2.66 -8.04
N VAL A 209 0.09 1.70 -7.61
CA VAL A 209 0.16 1.11 -6.26
C VAL A 209 1.48 0.35 -6.09
N LYS A 210 1.88 -0.45 -7.09
CA LYS A 210 3.18 -1.15 -7.10
C LYS A 210 4.35 -0.17 -6.98
N CYS A 211 4.36 0.91 -7.76
CA CYS A 211 5.38 1.97 -7.62
C CYS A 211 5.39 2.59 -6.22
N TYR A 212 4.21 2.86 -5.64
CA TYR A 212 4.11 3.43 -4.30
C TYR A 212 4.66 2.48 -3.22
N LEU A 213 4.34 1.18 -3.33
CA LEU A 213 4.82 0.13 -2.43
C LEU A 213 6.33 -0.14 -2.58
N ASN A 214 6.84 -0.04 -3.81
CA ASN A 214 8.28 -0.08 -4.12
C ASN A 214 9.05 1.11 -3.50
N GLY A 215 8.35 2.19 -3.16
CA GLY A 215 8.93 3.36 -2.50
C GLY A 215 9.01 4.60 -3.38
N ILE A 216 8.29 4.65 -4.51
CA ILE A 216 8.23 5.82 -5.39
C ILE A 216 6.98 6.66 -5.06
N LYS A 217 7.18 7.93 -4.69
CA LYS A 217 6.10 8.91 -4.45
C LYS A 217 5.46 9.33 -5.77
N VAL A 218 4.47 8.57 -6.22
CA VAL A 218 3.65 8.95 -7.38
C VAL A 218 2.72 10.12 -6.99
N PRO A 219 2.82 11.29 -7.65
CA PRO A 219 2.00 12.44 -7.30
C PRO A 219 0.52 12.15 -7.53
N ARG A 220 -0.32 12.59 -6.59
CA ARG A 220 -1.80 12.48 -6.63
C ARG A 220 -2.38 11.07 -6.61
N VAL A 221 -1.55 10.03 -6.50
CA VAL A 221 -2.01 8.64 -6.54
C VAL A 221 -3.01 8.32 -5.42
N VAL A 222 -2.68 8.71 -4.18
CA VAL A 222 -3.49 8.45 -2.98
C VAL A 222 -4.45 9.59 -2.60
N ARG A 223 -4.94 10.38 -3.55
CA ARG A 223 -5.88 11.48 -3.27
C ARG A 223 -7.33 11.01 -3.34
N ILE A 224 -8.19 11.56 -2.47
CA ILE A 224 -9.64 11.25 -2.50
C ILE A 224 -10.32 11.65 -3.81
N LYS A 225 -9.79 12.69 -4.48
CA LYS A 225 -10.24 13.09 -5.81
C LYS A 225 -9.99 11.98 -6.85
N THR A 226 -8.83 11.33 -6.78
CA THR A 226 -8.46 10.19 -7.63
C THR A 226 -9.38 9.00 -7.37
N LEU A 227 -9.73 8.74 -6.10
CA LEU A 227 -10.71 7.71 -5.73
C LEU A 227 -12.07 7.98 -6.38
N ALA A 228 -12.62 9.19 -6.24
CA ALA A 228 -13.92 9.54 -6.81
C ALA A 228 -13.94 9.41 -8.34
N VAL A 229 -12.93 9.96 -9.02
CA VAL A 229 -12.79 9.87 -10.49
C VAL A 229 -12.66 8.42 -10.93
N LYS A 230 -11.86 7.61 -10.23
CA LYS A 230 -11.64 6.20 -10.56
C LYS A 230 -12.90 5.36 -10.37
N THR A 231 -13.61 5.52 -9.26
CA THR A 231 -14.87 4.82 -8.98
C THR A 231 -15.91 5.11 -10.06
N ILE A 232 -16.15 6.39 -10.39
CA ILE A 232 -17.12 6.77 -11.42
C ILE A 232 -16.66 6.32 -12.81
N GLY A 233 -15.37 6.49 -13.12
CA GLY A 233 -14.78 6.07 -14.40
C GLY A 233 -14.93 4.58 -14.66
N VAL A 234 -14.78 3.74 -13.63
CA VAL A 234 -15.00 2.29 -13.72
C VAL A 234 -16.45 1.95 -14.01
N VAL A 235 -17.39 2.56 -13.28
CA VAL A 235 -18.83 2.35 -13.52
C VAL A 235 -19.18 2.71 -14.96
N CYS A 236 -18.71 3.87 -15.43
CA CYS A 236 -18.90 4.32 -16.81
C CYS A 236 -18.27 3.37 -17.86
N THR A 237 -17.08 2.84 -17.59
CA THR A 237 -16.35 1.95 -18.51
C THR A 237 -17.09 0.61 -18.67
N VAL A 238 -17.53 0.01 -17.56
CA VAL A 238 -18.22 -1.29 -17.57
C VAL A 238 -19.63 -1.15 -18.16
N VAL A 239 -20.40 -0.13 -17.74
CA VAL A 239 -21.75 0.15 -18.29
C VAL A 239 -21.66 0.49 -19.78
N GLY A 240 -20.60 1.20 -20.18
CA GLY A 240 -20.29 1.53 -21.57
C GLY A 240 -19.92 0.34 -22.45
N GLY A 241 -19.82 -0.87 -21.90
CA GLY A 241 -19.52 -2.09 -22.65
C GLY A 241 -18.09 -2.17 -23.19
N LEU A 242 -17.16 -1.39 -22.64
CA LEU A 242 -15.74 -1.55 -22.97
C LEU A 242 -15.20 -2.84 -22.37
N ALA A 243 -14.18 -3.44 -23.01
CA ALA A 243 -13.48 -4.62 -22.52
C ALA A 243 -12.57 -4.27 -21.32
N GLY A 244 -13.18 -3.85 -20.21
CA GLY A 244 -12.51 -3.46 -18.97
C GLY A 244 -13.25 -3.99 -17.74
N GLY A 245 -12.50 -4.38 -16.72
CA GLY A 245 -13.01 -4.91 -15.46
C GLY A 245 -13.01 -3.89 -14.32
N LYS A 246 -13.81 -4.15 -13.29
CA LYS A 246 -13.89 -3.36 -12.04
C LYS A 246 -12.90 -3.85 -10.98
N GLU A 247 -12.34 -5.04 -11.16
CA GLU A 247 -11.52 -5.80 -10.20
C GLU A 247 -10.18 -5.09 -9.92
N GLY A 248 -9.43 -4.76 -10.98
CA GLY A 248 -8.12 -4.12 -10.86
C GLY A 248 -8.17 -2.72 -10.21
N PRO A 249 -9.10 -1.83 -10.60
CA PRO A 249 -9.33 -0.55 -9.94
C PRO A 249 -9.62 -0.65 -8.45
N MET A 250 -10.16 -1.77 -7.96
CA MET A 250 -10.49 -1.92 -6.54
C MET A 250 -9.27 -2.02 -5.64
N ILE A 251 -8.17 -2.58 -6.15
CA ILE A 251 -6.87 -2.61 -5.48
C ILE A 251 -6.37 -1.19 -5.21
N HIS A 252 -6.46 -0.32 -6.23
CA HIS A 252 -6.06 1.08 -6.08
C HIS A 252 -7.02 1.85 -5.16
N SER A 253 -8.34 1.62 -5.25
CA SER A 253 -9.30 2.24 -4.33
C SER A 253 -9.01 1.90 -2.87
N GLY A 254 -8.73 0.63 -2.55
CA GLY A 254 -8.35 0.20 -1.21
C GLY A 254 -7.06 0.87 -0.71
N ALA A 255 -6.04 0.99 -1.57
CA ALA A 255 -4.81 1.73 -1.28
C ALA A 255 -5.08 3.22 -0.96
N ILE A 256 -5.94 3.89 -1.73
CA ILE A 256 -6.31 5.30 -1.48
C ILE A 256 -7.06 5.46 -0.16
N VAL A 257 -8.00 4.56 0.13
CA VAL A 257 -8.77 4.53 1.38
C VAL A 257 -7.82 4.40 2.58
N ALA A 258 -6.88 3.47 2.52
CA ALA A 258 -5.90 3.28 3.57
C ALA A 258 -4.98 4.48 3.79
N ALA A 259 -4.50 5.10 2.72
CA ALA A 259 -3.72 6.33 2.80
C ALA A 259 -4.53 7.53 3.31
N GLY A 260 -5.85 7.57 3.08
CA GLY A 260 -6.71 8.65 3.58
C GLY A 260 -7.04 8.50 5.07
N ILE A 261 -7.50 7.32 5.46
CA ILE A 261 -7.96 7.02 6.83
C ILE A 261 -6.80 7.09 7.82
N SER A 262 -5.65 6.50 7.48
CA SER A 262 -4.48 6.46 8.37
C SER A 262 -3.97 7.85 8.77
N GLN A 263 -4.11 8.84 7.88
CA GLN A 263 -3.58 10.19 8.08
C GLN A 263 -4.51 11.09 8.88
N GLY A 264 -5.81 10.76 8.94
CA GLY A 264 -6.83 11.55 9.63
C GLY A 264 -6.96 13.00 9.11
N LYS A 265 -6.49 13.26 7.88
CA LYS A 265 -6.47 14.58 7.25
C LYS A 265 -6.91 14.45 5.80
N SER A 266 -7.81 15.32 5.37
CA SER A 266 -8.13 15.48 3.96
C SER A 266 -7.43 16.73 3.42
N THR A 267 -6.42 16.52 2.58
CA THR A 267 -5.76 17.61 1.84
C THR A 267 -6.69 18.25 0.82
N THR A 268 -7.59 17.47 0.21
CA THR A 268 -8.58 17.95 -0.75
C THR A 268 -9.63 18.87 -0.11
N PHE A 269 -10.16 18.49 1.06
CA PHE A 269 -11.14 19.32 1.77
C PHE A 269 -10.53 20.33 2.74
N LYS A 270 -9.19 20.40 2.81
CA LYS A 270 -8.41 21.21 3.77
C LYS A 270 -8.87 21.04 5.23
N LYS A 271 -9.34 19.85 5.59
CA LYS A 271 -9.80 19.50 6.94
C LYS A 271 -8.80 18.58 7.62
N ASP A 272 -8.38 18.94 8.83
CA ASP A 272 -7.60 18.10 9.73
C ASP A 272 -8.48 17.69 10.90
N LEU A 273 -8.73 16.38 11.05
CA LEU A 273 -9.57 15.86 12.13
C LEU A 273 -8.82 15.85 13.48
N GLY A 274 -7.50 16.08 13.47
CA GLY A 274 -6.66 16.06 14.66
C GLY A 274 -6.40 14.66 15.24
N ILE A 275 -7.00 13.63 14.65
CA ILE A 275 -6.89 12.22 15.05
C ILE A 275 -5.72 11.57 14.28
N PHE A 276 -5.10 10.52 14.84
CA PHE A 276 -4.06 9.71 14.18
C PHE A 276 -2.77 10.45 13.76
N LYS A 277 -2.42 11.56 14.42
CA LYS A 277 -1.21 12.35 14.11
C LYS A 277 0.09 11.53 14.12
N TYR A 278 0.16 10.51 14.98
CA TYR A 278 1.33 9.63 15.16
C TYR A 278 1.48 8.55 14.07
N PHE A 279 0.58 8.53 13.07
CA PHE A 279 0.69 7.68 11.88
C PHE A 279 1.02 8.50 10.62
N ARG A 280 1.37 9.78 10.78
CA ARG A 280 1.71 10.70 9.68
C ARG A 280 3.17 10.58 9.23
N GLU A 281 3.65 9.35 9.19
CA GLU A 281 4.98 8.96 8.75
C GLU A 281 4.84 8.12 7.47
N ASP A 282 5.81 8.25 6.56
CA ASP A 282 5.79 7.55 5.27
C ASP A 282 5.86 6.03 5.46
N HIS A 283 6.63 5.55 6.44
CA HIS A 283 6.68 4.15 6.86
C HIS A 283 5.29 3.59 7.21
N GLU A 284 4.61 4.17 8.21
CA GLU A 284 3.29 3.70 8.66
C GLU A 284 2.26 3.83 7.54
N LYS A 285 2.32 4.91 6.76
CA LYS A 285 1.42 5.10 5.62
C LYS A 285 1.60 4.00 4.57
N ARG A 286 2.82 3.57 4.28
CA ARG A 286 3.09 2.45 3.37
C ARG A 286 2.49 1.16 3.90
N ASP A 287 2.67 0.86 5.18
CA ASP A 287 2.10 -0.32 5.83
C ASP A 287 0.58 -0.36 5.71
N PHE A 288 -0.10 0.77 5.95
CA PHE A 288 -1.55 0.85 5.77
C PHE A 288 -1.96 0.69 4.30
N VAL A 289 -1.25 1.33 3.36
CA VAL A 289 -1.50 1.20 1.92
C VAL A 289 -1.36 -0.25 1.45
N SER A 290 -0.36 -0.97 1.96
CA SER A 290 -0.18 -2.41 1.78
C SER A 290 -1.42 -3.19 2.22
N GLY A 291 -1.91 -2.88 3.42
CA GLY A 291 -3.19 -3.36 3.96
C GLY A 291 -4.39 -3.10 3.06
N GLY A 292 -4.53 -1.86 2.59
CA GLY A 292 -5.62 -1.44 1.71
C GLY A 292 -5.57 -2.10 0.34
N ALA A 293 -4.38 -2.30 -0.23
CA ALA A 293 -4.20 -3.01 -1.48
C ALA A 293 -4.63 -4.47 -1.34
N ALA A 294 -4.22 -5.16 -0.28
CA ALA A 294 -4.66 -6.52 0.04
C ALA A 294 -6.19 -6.62 0.21
N SER A 295 -6.79 -5.69 0.97
CA SER A 295 -8.24 -5.57 1.09
C SER A 295 -8.92 -5.39 -0.27
N GLY A 296 -8.35 -4.58 -1.17
CA GLY A 296 -8.89 -4.39 -2.52
C GLY A 296 -8.83 -5.67 -3.38
N VAL A 297 -7.75 -6.45 -3.29
CA VAL A 297 -7.65 -7.78 -3.93
C VAL A 297 -8.70 -8.73 -3.34
N SER A 298 -8.86 -8.74 -2.01
CA SER A 298 -9.85 -9.55 -1.32
C SER A 298 -11.28 -9.20 -1.73
N ALA A 299 -11.59 -7.90 -1.90
CA ALA A 299 -12.89 -7.45 -2.41
C ALA A 299 -13.12 -7.88 -3.86
N ALA A 300 -12.09 -7.79 -4.71
CA ALA A 300 -12.20 -8.12 -6.12
C ALA A 300 -12.43 -9.62 -6.36
N PHE A 301 -11.65 -10.48 -5.71
CA PHE A 301 -11.60 -11.92 -6.02
C PHE A 301 -12.13 -12.83 -4.91
N GLY A 302 -12.51 -12.29 -3.76
CA GLY A 302 -12.91 -13.09 -2.61
C GLY A 302 -11.77 -13.93 -2.02
N ALA A 303 -10.51 -13.55 -2.28
CA ALA A 303 -9.31 -14.29 -1.91
C ALA A 303 -8.46 -13.51 -0.88
N PRO A 304 -8.78 -13.57 0.42
CA PRO A 304 -8.08 -12.80 1.45
C PRO A 304 -6.60 -13.19 1.58
N ILE A 305 -6.28 -14.48 1.47
CA ILE A 305 -4.88 -14.96 1.50
C ILE A 305 -4.13 -14.48 0.25
N GLY A 306 -4.77 -14.52 -0.92
CA GLY A 306 -4.19 -14.01 -2.17
C GLY A 306 -3.87 -12.51 -2.09
N GLY A 307 -4.75 -11.71 -1.48
CA GLY A 307 -4.50 -10.29 -1.23
C GLY A 307 -3.33 -10.03 -0.30
N VAL A 308 -3.18 -10.82 0.77
CA VAL A 308 -2.03 -10.74 1.68
C VAL A 308 -0.73 -11.08 0.95
N LEU A 309 -0.72 -12.15 0.16
CA LEU A 309 0.45 -12.56 -0.62
C LEU A 309 0.85 -11.48 -1.64
N PHE A 310 -0.13 -10.93 -2.36
CA PHE A 310 0.09 -9.80 -3.28
C PHE A 310 0.74 -8.60 -2.55
N SER A 311 0.24 -8.27 -1.36
CA SER A 311 0.81 -7.18 -0.56
C SER A 311 2.23 -7.47 -0.07
N ILE A 312 2.57 -8.73 0.23
CA ILE A 312 3.92 -9.12 0.66
C ILE A 312 4.88 -9.06 -0.52
N GLU A 313 4.48 -9.62 -1.66
CA GLU A 313 5.26 -9.65 -2.91
C GLU A 313 5.61 -8.24 -3.40
N GLU A 314 4.64 -7.33 -3.38
CA GLU A 314 4.81 -5.99 -3.96
C GLU A 314 5.26 -4.92 -2.95
N GLY A 315 4.99 -5.12 -1.66
CA GLY A 315 5.13 -4.07 -0.64
C GLY A 315 6.11 -4.33 0.49
N THR A 316 6.60 -5.56 0.65
CA THR A 316 7.50 -5.87 1.76
C THR A 316 8.87 -6.32 1.27
N SER A 317 9.89 -5.49 1.51
CA SER A 317 11.30 -5.89 1.35
C SER A 317 11.72 -6.91 2.41
N PHE A 318 11.01 -6.97 3.54
CA PHE A 318 11.23 -7.91 4.64
C PHE A 318 9.90 -8.40 5.21
N PHE A 319 9.88 -9.65 5.64
CA PHE A 319 8.67 -10.27 6.18
C PHE A 319 8.38 -9.77 7.61
N ASN A 320 7.37 -8.93 7.76
CA ASN A 320 6.89 -8.45 9.07
C ASN A 320 5.63 -9.22 9.51
N GLN A 321 5.78 -10.07 10.53
CA GLN A 321 4.69 -10.90 11.05
C GLN A 321 3.50 -10.08 11.56
N SER A 322 3.75 -8.96 12.25
CA SER A 322 2.66 -8.15 12.80
C SER A 322 1.88 -7.42 11.71
N LEU A 323 2.55 -6.96 10.65
CA LEU A 323 1.89 -6.34 9.51
C LEU A 323 1.06 -7.36 8.73
N THR A 324 1.61 -8.55 8.51
CA THR A 324 0.95 -9.65 7.81
C THR A 324 -0.36 -10.04 8.48
N TRP A 325 -0.37 -10.21 9.81
CA TRP A 325 -1.59 -10.53 10.55
C TRP A 325 -2.67 -9.43 10.47
N ARG A 326 -2.26 -8.15 10.53
CA ARG A 326 -3.20 -7.03 10.40
C ARG A 326 -3.78 -6.92 8.99
N THR A 327 -2.96 -7.18 7.99
CA THR A 327 -3.35 -7.20 6.57
C THR A 327 -4.32 -8.35 6.28
N PHE A 328 -4.04 -9.54 6.83
CA PHE A 328 -4.94 -10.68 6.75
C PHE A 328 -6.29 -10.38 7.42
N PHE A 329 -6.26 -9.80 8.62
CA PHE A 329 -7.48 -9.38 9.31
C PHE A 329 -8.30 -8.37 8.49
N ALA A 330 -7.67 -7.31 7.95
CA ALA A 330 -8.39 -6.35 7.11
C ALA A 330 -8.99 -6.98 5.85
N SER A 331 -8.27 -7.91 5.21
CA SER A 331 -8.75 -8.64 4.03
C SER A 331 -9.98 -9.51 4.35
N MET A 332 -9.94 -10.24 5.47
CA MET A 332 -11.07 -11.02 5.98
C MET A 332 -12.29 -10.14 6.28
N ILE A 333 -12.08 -8.99 6.96
CA ILE A 333 -13.14 -8.01 7.23
C ILE A 333 -13.73 -7.46 5.93
N THR A 334 -12.91 -7.21 4.90
CA THR A 334 -13.39 -6.76 3.59
C THR A 334 -14.31 -7.79 2.95
N THR A 335 -13.87 -9.04 2.80
CA THR A 335 -14.68 -10.11 2.21
C THR A 335 -15.95 -10.38 3.02
N PHE A 336 -15.87 -10.36 4.34
CA PHE A 336 -17.04 -10.54 5.21
C PHE A 336 -18.05 -9.39 5.07
N THR A 337 -17.59 -8.14 5.08
CA THR A 337 -18.46 -6.96 4.94
C THR A 337 -19.11 -6.93 3.54
N LEU A 338 -18.34 -7.25 2.49
CA LEU A 338 -18.85 -7.31 1.12
C LEU A 338 -19.95 -8.35 0.99
N ASN A 339 -19.72 -9.57 1.50
CA ASN A 339 -20.73 -10.63 1.53
C ASN A 339 -22.02 -10.18 2.20
N ILE A 340 -21.95 -9.60 3.41
CA ILE A 340 -23.14 -9.20 4.16
C ILE A 340 -23.95 -8.16 3.39
N VAL A 341 -23.28 -7.15 2.83
CA VAL A 341 -23.96 -6.06 2.13
C VAL A 341 -24.60 -6.57 0.83
N LEU A 342 -23.89 -7.37 0.04
CA LEU A 342 -24.45 -7.96 -1.19
C LEU A 342 -25.56 -8.97 -0.89
N SER A 343 -25.39 -9.84 0.11
CA SER A 343 -26.40 -10.80 0.56
C SER A 343 -27.71 -10.10 0.97
N THR A 344 -27.59 -8.99 1.71
CA THR A 344 -28.75 -8.18 2.10
C THR A 344 -29.39 -7.51 0.89
N TYR A 345 -28.59 -7.01 -0.05
CA TYR A 345 -29.07 -6.37 -1.27
C TYR A 345 -29.86 -7.32 -2.18
N HIS A 346 -29.40 -8.57 -2.32
CA HIS A 346 -30.08 -9.60 -3.11
C HIS A 346 -31.29 -10.25 -2.41
N GLY A 347 -31.62 -9.82 -1.18
CA GLY A 347 -32.81 -10.29 -0.46
C GLY A 347 -32.67 -11.65 0.24
N HIS A 348 -31.45 -12.19 0.36
CA HIS A 348 -31.16 -13.43 1.07
C HIS A 348 -30.25 -13.16 2.29
N PRO A 349 -30.73 -12.43 3.32
CA PRO A 349 -29.91 -12.05 4.46
C PRO A 349 -29.40 -13.29 5.19
N GLY A 350 -28.08 -13.47 5.19
CA GLY A 350 -27.40 -14.58 5.88
C GLY A 350 -26.80 -15.64 4.95
N ASP A 351 -27.08 -15.59 3.64
CA ASP A 351 -26.40 -16.44 2.67
C ASP A 351 -25.08 -15.80 2.21
N LEU A 352 -23.95 -16.39 2.59
CA LEU A 352 -22.59 -15.89 2.31
C LEU A 352 -22.08 -16.40 0.95
N SER A 353 -22.88 -16.19 -0.09
CA SER A 353 -22.62 -16.70 -1.45
C SER A 353 -21.79 -15.76 -2.33
N TYR A 354 -21.45 -14.55 -1.85
CA TYR A 354 -20.79 -13.49 -2.64
C TYR A 354 -19.43 -13.07 -2.05
N PRO A 355 -18.41 -13.95 -2.04
CA PRO A 355 -17.13 -13.68 -1.40
C PRO A 355 -16.33 -12.54 -2.05
N GLY A 356 -16.50 -12.31 -3.35
CA GLY A 356 -15.91 -11.19 -4.07
C GLY A 356 -16.83 -10.64 -5.14
N LEU A 357 -16.36 -9.59 -5.79
CA LEU A 357 -16.99 -9.01 -6.98
C LEU A 357 -17.02 -9.98 -8.15
N LEU A 358 -16.00 -10.84 -8.26
CA LEU A 358 -15.92 -11.92 -9.23
C LEU A 358 -15.99 -13.26 -8.49
N ASN A 359 -17.00 -14.06 -8.80
CA ASN A 359 -17.20 -15.39 -8.24
C ASN A 359 -17.11 -16.42 -9.37
N LEU A 360 -16.12 -17.31 -9.30
CA LEU A 360 -15.91 -18.37 -10.30
C LEU A 360 -16.88 -19.56 -10.15
N GLY A 361 -17.75 -19.52 -9.15
CA GLY A 361 -18.62 -20.64 -8.80
C GLY A 361 -17.88 -21.76 -8.08
N LYS A 362 -18.53 -22.92 -7.97
CA LYS A 362 -17.94 -24.12 -7.39
C LYS A 362 -17.45 -25.00 -8.53
N PHE A 363 -16.13 -25.20 -8.60
CA PHE A 363 -15.57 -26.30 -9.37
C PHE A 363 -15.69 -27.54 -8.50
N GLU A 364 -16.63 -28.43 -8.83
CA GLU A 364 -16.54 -29.82 -8.36
C GLU A 364 -15.23 -30.40 -8.85
N THR A 365 -14.65 -31.37 -8.15
CA THR A 365 -13.31 -31.90 -8.46
C THR A 365 -13.23 -32.32 -9.93
N ILE A 366 -12.59 -31.48 -10.76
CA ILE A 366 -12.23 -31.81 -12.14
C ILE A 366 -10.87 -32.50 -12.03
N PRO A 367 -10.79 -33.85 -12.01
CA PRO A 367 -9.51 -34.52 -11.91
C PRO A 367 -8.72 -34.23 -13.18
N TYR A 368 -7.48 -33.76 -13.03
CA TYR A 368 -6.53 -33.70 -14.14
C TYR A 368 -5.66 -34.95 -14.11
N GLN A 369 -5.23 -35.38 -15.29
CA GLN A 369 -4.34 -36.54 -15.44
C GLN A 369 -2.89 -36.07 -15.66
N VAL A 370 -1.92 -36.91 -15.30
CA VAL A 370 -0.49 -36.57 -15.43
C VAL A 370 -0.10 -36.24 -16.88
N TYR A 371 -0.73 -36.89 -17.87
CA TYR A 371 -0.48 -36.62 -19.28
C TYR A 371 -0.98 -35.24 -19.76
N GLU A 372 -1.82 -34.56 -18.97
CA GLU A 372 -2.33 -33.21 -19.28
C GLU A 372 -1.36 -32.12 -18.81
N ILE A 373 -0.38 -32.45 -17.95
CA ILE A 373 0.60 -31.49 -17.43
C ILE A 373 1.42 -30.82 -18.55
N PRO A 374 1.98 -31.54 -19.55
CA PRO A 374 2.64 -30.91 -20.68
C PRO A 374 1.73 -29.92 -21.41
N LEU A 375 0.43 -30.21 -21.52
CA LEU A 375 -0.55 -29.35 -22.18
C LEU A 375 -0.85 -28.07 -21.39
N PHE A 376 -0.73 -28.09 -20.05
CA PHE A 376 -0.84 -26.88 -19.23
C PHE A 376 0.43 -26.01 -19.24
N ILE A 377 1.58 -26.59 -19.59
CA ILE A 377 2.86 -25.89 -19.70
C ILE A 377 3.02 -25.24 -21.08
N THR A 378 2.55 -25.91 -22.14
CA THR A 378 2.54 -25.39 -23.52
C THR A 378 1.46 -24.35 -23.73
#